data_AF-A0A158CXA4-F1
#
_entry.id   AF-A0A158CXA4-F1
#
_cell.length_a   1.000
_cell.length_b   1.000
_cell.length_c   1.000
_cell.angle_alpha   90.00
_cell.angle_beta   90.00
_cell.angle_gamma   90.00
#
_symmetry.space_group_name_H-M   'P 1'
#
loop_
_entity.id
_entity.type
_entity.pdbx_description
1 polymer ?
#
loop_
_entity_poly.entity_id
_entity_poly.type
_entity_poly.pdbx_seq_one_letter_code
_entity_poly.pdbx_strand_id
1 'polypeptide(L)'
;MNVKLSSVAVSYVRQLRISLCIGALVCFAYGAGTSMWASPWLYGTAVFMTLCAPLFSILCNVADAAMVRMTGLVTLGKLGRFVAQLTFNLIFMAAVVHGGLVSRVDIAHIGGVPGAALLATLVSQGTQYVAVLIANCGIGTRDGNVTLGYLVSVSVIALSMLGHPHIQHGFEIASMTFGGFILALGLLKDARWLAGLASGRTQSGQA
;
A
#
# COMPACT_ATOMS: atom_id res chain seq x y z
N MET A 1 -23.43 -3.06 4.64
CA MET A 1 -22.35 -2.69 5.58
C MET A 1 -22.74 -1.35 6.16
N ASN A 2 -23.20 -1.29 7.41
CA ASN A 2 -23.61 -0.03 8.03
C ASN A 2 -22.35 0.57 8.70
N VAL A 3 -21.44 1.09 7.87
CA VAL A 3 -20.26 1.80 8.36
C VAL A 3 -20.78 3.08 9.00
N LYS A 4 -20.86 3.11 10.33
CA LYS A 4 -21.27 4.32 11.04
C LYS A 4 -20.24 5.40 10.73
N LEU A 5 -20.67 6.49 10.11
CA LEU A 5 -19.82 7.62 9.73
C LEU A 5 -18.93 8.11 10.89
N SER A 6 -19.46 8.00 12.12
CA SER A 6 -18.75 8.32 13.36
C SER A 6 -17.54 7.43 13.65
N SER A 7 -17.55 6.14 13.32
CA SER A 7 -16.40 5.26 13.55
C SER A 7 -15.27 5.52 12.55
N VAL A 8 -15.62 5.90 11.32
CA VAL A 8 -14.66 6.31 10.29
C VAL A 8 -13.98 7.61 10.67
N ALA A 9 -14.74 8.61 11.11
CA ALA A 9 -14.20 9.90 11.54
C ALA A 9 -13.23 9.76 12.71
N VAL A 10 -13.57 8.95 13.72
CA VAL A 10 -12.68 8.69 14.88
C VAL A 10 -11.40 7.98 14.44
N SER A 11 -11.49 6.96 13.58
CA SER A 11 -10.30 6.26 13.07
C SER A 11 -9.43 7.19 12.21
N TYR A 12 -10.05 8.05 11.39
CA TYR A 12 -9.36 9.05 10.57
C TYR A 12 -8.58 10.04 11.44
N VAL A 13 -9.22 10.65 12.44
CA VAL A 13 -8.57 11.62 13.34
C VAL A 13 -7.42 11.00 14.12
N ARG A 14 -7.56 9.74 14.56
CA ARG A 14 -6.48 9.01 15.22
C ARG A 14 -5.27 8.79 14.30
N GLN A 15 -5.52 8.46 13.03
CA GLN A 15 -4.48 8.19 12.04
C GLN A 15 -3.82 9.45 11.48
N LEU A 16 -4.46 10.63 11.60
CA LEU A 16 -3.87 11.90 11.16
C LEU A 16 -2.52 12.17 11.83
N ARG A 17 -2.32 11.79 13.09
CA ARG A 17 -1.05 12.01 13.81
C ARG A 17 0.13 11.33 13.13
N ILE A 18 -0.04 10.07 12.73
CA ILE A 18 0.99 9.32 12.00
C ILE A 18 1.10 9.84 10.57
N SER A 19 -0.02 10.22 9.96
CA SER A 19 -0.04 10.74 8.58
C SER A 19 0.64 12.10 8.46
N LEU A 20 0.64 12.92 9.51
CA LEU A 20 1.46 14.13 9.59
C LEU A 20 2.95 13.78 9.52
N CYS A 21 3.38 12.71 10.19
CA CYS A 21 4.76 12.22 10.06
C CYS A 21 5.07 11.76 8.64
N ILE A 22 4.11 11.11 7.97
CA ILE A 22 4.26 10.71 6.56
C ILE A 22 4.45 11.95 5.66
N GLY A 23 3.58 12.95 5.79
CA GLY A 23 3.70 14.19 5.02
C GLY A 23 5.00 14.95 5.29
N ALA A 24 5.38 15.08 6.56
CA ALA A 24 6.64 15.70 6.96
C ALA A 24 7.84 14.94 6.37
N LEU A 25 7.80 13.61 6.39
CA LEU A 25 8.84 12.78 5.79
C LEU A 25 8.93 12.95 4.27
N VAL A 26 7.80 12.98 3.57
CA VAL A 26 7.77 13.24 2.12
C VAL A 26 8.34 14.61 1.80
N CYS A 27 7.92 15.63 2.55
CA CYS A 27 8.44 16.99 2.40
C CYS A 27 9.94 17.05 2.62
N PHE A 28 10.43 16.41 3.70
CA PHE A 28 11.84 16.42 4.03
C PHE A 28 12.68 15.61 3.04
N ALA A 29 12.24 14.39 2.68
CA ALA A 29 12.97 13.50 1.78
C ALA A 29 13.16 14.13 0.40
N TYR A 30 12.09 14.63 -0.21
CA TYR A 30 12.19 15.26 -1.53
C TYR A 30 12.79 16.66 -1.45
N GLY A 31 12.48 17.45 -0.42
CA GLY A 31 13.06 18.79 -0.23
C GLY A 31 14.58 18.73 -0.07
N ALA A 32 15.09 17.81 0.75
CA ALA A 32 16.51 17.59 0.93
C ALA A 32 17.16 16.95 -0.30
N GLY A 33 16.51 15.95 -0.91
CA GLY A 33 17.04 15.22 -2.06
C GLY A 33 17.11 16.05 -3.34
N THR A 34 16.22 17.04 -3.51
CA THR A 34 16.13 17.86 -4.74
C THR A 34 16.47 19.33 -4.54
N SER A 35 16.64 19.78 -3.29
CA SER A 35 16.79 21.19 -2.91
C SER A 35 15.60 22.10 -3.32
N MET A 36 14.44 21.52 -3.65
CA MET A 36 13.26 22.24 -4.14
C MET A 36 12.34 22.78 -3.03
N TRP A 37 12.89 23.39 -1.98
CA TRP A 37 12.14 23.84 -0.80
C TRP A 37 11.08 24.92 -1.09
N ALA A 38 11.22 25.68 -2.17
CA ALA A 38 10.23 26.67 -2.59
C ALA A 38 9.14 26.11 -3.51
N SER A 39 9.21 24.82 -3.88
CA SER A 39 8.28 24.24 -4.84
C SER A 39 6.89 24.03 -4.24
N PRO A 40 5.81 24.55 -4.85
CA PRO A 40 4.46 24.27 -4.41
C PRO A 40 4.10 22.78 -4.54
N TRP A 41 4.77 22.05 -5.45
CA TRP A 41 4.59 20.61 -5.60
C TRP A 41 5.10 19.82 -4.39
N LEU A 42 6.15 20.30 -3.72
CA LEU A 42 6.68 19.66 -2.51
C LEU A 42 5.64 19.68 -1.38
N TYR A 43 5.11 20.87 -1.09
CA TYR A 43 4.08 21.03 -0.07
C TYR A 43 2.76 20.38 -0.48
N GLY A 44 2.37 20.49 -1.75
CA GLY A 44 1.15 19.87 -2.27
C GLY A 44 1.18 18.34 -2.12
N THR A 45 2.29 17.69 -2.46
CA THR A 45 2.43 16.23 -2.31
C THR A 45 2.52 15.80 -0.84
N ALA A 46 3.17 16.58 0.02
CA ALA A 46 3.19 16.34 1.47
C ALA A 46 1.80 16.45 2.12
N VAL A 47 1.04 17.49 1.78
CA VAL A 47 -0.34 17.69 2.24
C VAL A 47 -1.25 16.59 1.70
N PHE A 48 -1.12 16.24 0.41
CA PHE A 48 -1.85 15.13 -0.19
C PHE A 48 -1.61 13.83 0.58
N MET A 49 -0.34 13.48 0.87
CA MET A 49 -0.03 12.28 1.64
C MET A 49 -0.59 12.34 3.06
N THR A 50 -0.52 13.49 3.73
CA THR A 50 -1.06 13.68 5.08
C THR A 50 -2.57 13.43 5.14
N LEU A 51 -3.31 14.01 4.20
CA LEU A 51 -4.78 13.96 4.20
C LEU A 51 -5.30 12.65 3.62
N CYS A 52 -4.65 12.13 2.58
CA CYS A 52 -5.15 10.98 1.87
C CYS A 52 -4.66 9.65 2.44
N ALA A 53 -3.55 9.57 3.18
CA ALA A 53 -3.08 8.30 3.75
C ALA A 53 -4.12 7.59 4.65
N PRO A 54 -4.83 8.28 5.58
CA PRO A 54 -5.89 7.64 6.36
C PRO A 54 -7.08 7.21 5.50
N LEU A 55 -7.49 8.05 4.54
CA LEU A 55 -8.61 7.77 3.64
C LEU A 55 -8.31 6.56 2.76
N PHE A 56 -7.09 6.50 2.25
CA PHE A 56 -6.59 5.42 1.43
C PHE A 56 -6.65 4.07 2.17
N SER A 57 -6.23 4.02 3.44
CA SER A 57 -6.32 2.81 4.27
C SER A 57 -7.76 2.29 4.36
N ILE A 58 -8.73 3.20 4.54
CA ILE A 58 -10.15 2.86 4.57
C ILE A 58 -10.62 2.32 3.21
N LEU A 59 -10.32 3.01 2.11
CA LEU A 59 -10.71 2.59 0.76
C LEU A 59 -10.15 1.21 0.40
N CYS A 60 -8.90 0.93 0.77
CA CYS A 60 -8.27 -0.37 0.60
C CYS A 60 -9.01 -1.49 1.34
N ASN A 61 -9.40 -1.24 2.59
CA ASN A 61 -10.14 -2.22 3.39
C ASN A 61 -11.55 -2.45 2.82
N VAL A 62 -12.20 -1.39 2.32
CA VAL A 62 -13.50 -1.50 1.65
C VAL A 62 -13.39 -2.32 0.37
N ALA A 63 -12.39 -2.05 -0.47
CA ALA A 63 -12.17 -2.78 -1.72
C ALA A 63 -11.87 -4.27 -1.47
N ASP A 64 -11.03 -4.57 -0.49
CA ASP A 64 -10.72 -5.95 -0.07
C ASP A 64 -12.01 -6.68 0.36
N ALA A 65 -12.74 -6.11 1.33
CA ALA A 65 -13.95 -6.71 1.86
C ALA A 65 -15.05 -6.87 0.80
N ALA A 66 -15.18 -5.91 -0.12
CA ALA A 66 -16.14 -5.99 -1.22
C ALA A 66 -15.81 -7.17 -2.14
N MET A 67 -14.55 -7.32 -2.56
CA MET A 67 -14.13 -8.39 -3.46
C MET A 67 -14.22 -9.77 -2.81
N VAL A 68 -13.80 -9.92 -1.55
CA VAL A 68 -13.96 -11.18 -0.80
C VAL A 68 -15.44 -11.53 -0.68
N ARG A 69 -16.32 -10.57 -0.37
CA ARG A 69 -17.76 -10.84 -0.24
C ARG A 69 -18.40 -11.25 -1.56
N MET A 70 -17.98 -10.63 -2.67
CA MET A 70 -18.54 -10.93 -3.99
C MET A 70 -18.09 -12.29 -4.53
N THR A 71 -16.88 -12.74 -4.18
CA THR A 71 -16.25 -13.89 -4.86
C THR A 71 -15.96 -15.08 -3.94
N GLY A 72 -15.91 -14.87 -2.63
CA GLY A 72 -15.42 -15.85 -1.66
C GLY A 72 -13.90 -16.05 -1.67
N LEU A 73 -13.17 -15.42 -2.60
CA LEU A 73 -11.74 -15.63 -2.81
C LEU A 73 -10.90 -14.55 -2.12
N VAL A 74 -9.92 -14.97 -1.35
CA VAL A 74 -8.95 -14.11 -0.65
C VAL A 74 -8.04 -13.41 -1.66
N THR A 75 -7.66 -14.08 -2.76
CA THR A 75 -6.82 -13.47 -3.81
C THR A 75 -7.51 -12.29 -4.46
N LEU A 76 -8.81 -12.39 -4.73
CA LEU A 76 -9.58 -11.28 -5.31
C LEU A 76 -9.74 -10.12 -4.32
N GLY A 77 -9.86 -10.40 -3.03
CA GLY A 77 -9.73 -9.39 -1.95
C GLY A 77 -8.43 -8.59 -2.04
N LYS A 78 -7.31 -9.31 -2.08
CA LYS A 78 -5.97 -8.72 -2.21
C LYS A 78 -5.80 -7.93 -3.51
N LEU A 79 -6.37 -8.40 -4.61
CA LEU A 79 -6.39 -7.69 -5.90
C LEU A 79 -7.22 -6.40 -5.83
N GLY A 80 -8.39 -6.42 -5.16
CA GLY A 80 -9.19 -5.22 -4.93
C GLY A 80 -8.41 -4.16 -4.15
N ARG A 81 -7.75 -4.56 -3.06
CA ARG A 81 -6.85 -3.69 -2.29
C ARG A 81 -5.72 -3.15 -3.17
N PHE A 82 -5.09 -4.03 -3.94
CA PHE A 82 -3.99 -3.68 -4.84
C PHE A 82 -4.40 -2.61 -5.86
N VAL A 83 -5.59 -2.72 -6.47
CA VAL A 83 -6.08 -1.73 -7.45
C VAL A 83 -6.33 -0.37 -6.81
N ALA A 84 -6.92 -0.33 -5.61
CA ALA A 84 -7.11 0.92 -4.87
C ALA A 84 -5.76 1.58 -4.54
N GLN A 85 -4.76 0.77 -4.17
CA GLN A 85 -3.41 1.24 -3.84
C GLN A 85 -2.60 1.67 -5.04
N LEU A 86 -2.70 0.95 -6.15
CA LEU A 86 -2.07 1.31 -7.40
C LEU A 86 -2.60 2.66 -7.90
N THR A 87 -3.92 2.88 -7.83
CA THR A 87 -4.52 4.16 -8.18
C THR A 87 -3.95 5.31 -7.36
N PHE A 88 -3.84 5.14 -6.03
CA PHE A 88 -3.27 6.15 -5.15
C PHE A 88 -1.80 6.44 -5.48
N ASN A 89 -0.99 5.39 -5.64
CA ASN A 89 0.42 5.51 -5.95
C ASN A 89 0.66 6.09 -7.35
N LEU A 90 -0.21 5.82 -8.33
CA LEU A 90 -0.15 6.45 -9.65
C LEU A 90 -0.36 7.95 -9.57
N ILE A 91 -1.36 8.41 -8.81
CA ILE A 91 -1.61 9.85 -8.60
C ILE A 91 -0.41 10.51 -7.93
N PHE A 92 0.10 9.89 -6.85
CA PHE A 92 1.25 10.41 -6.12
C PHE A 92 2.51 10.45 -7.01
N MET A 93 2.84 9.36 -7.70
CA MET A 93 4.02 9.27 -8.56
C MET A 93 3.94 10.23 -9.75
N ALA A 94 2.76 10.38 -10.36
CA ALA A 94 2.55 11.37 -11.41
C ALA A 94 2.80 12.80 -10.89
N ALA A 95 2.32 13.12 -9.69
CA ALA A 95 2.51 14.45 -9.10
C ALA A 95 3.98 14.76 -8.77
N VAL A 96 4.70 13.83 -8.14
CA VAL A 96 6.13 14.05 -7.80
C VAL A 96 7.01 14.12 -9.05
N VAL A 97 6.71 13.33 -10.10
CA VAL A 97 7.45 13.37 -11.37
C VAL A 97 7.12 14.63 -12.17
N HIS A 98 5.84 15.01 -12.24
CA HIS A 98 5.42 16.23 -12.95
C HIS A 98 5.95 17.50 -12.25
N GLY A 99 5.97 17.49 -10.92
CA GLY A 99 6.52 18.58 -10.11
C GLY A 99 8.05 18.65 -10.04
N GLY A 100 8.75 17.75 -10.74
CA GLY A 100 10.22 17.71 -10.78
C GLY A 100 10.90 17.15 -9.53
N LEU A 101 10.13 16.64 -8.56
CA LEU A 101 10.65 16.06 -7.32
C LEU A 101 11.28 14.67 -7.53
N VAL A 102 10.91 14.01 -8.64
CA VAL A 102 11.50 12.74 -9.09
C VAL A 102 11.87 12.88 -10.56
N SER A 103 13.12 12.56 -10.89
CA SER A 103 13.62 12.57 -12.26
C SER A 103 12.98 11.44 -13.08
N ARG A 104 12.55 11.75 -14.30
CA ARG A 104 12.05 10.74 -15.25
C ARG A 104 13.14 9.75 -15.67
N VAL A 105 14.39 10.19 -15.67
CA VAL A 105 15.55 9.35 -16.03
C VAL A 105 15.75 8.26 -14.98
N ASP A 106 15.64 8.63 -13.70
CA ASP A 106 15.92 7.75 -12.56
C ASP A 106 14.89 6.62 -12.39
N ILE A 107 13.73 6.74 -13.05
CA ILE A 107 12.66 5.73 -13.02
C ILE A 107 12.38 5.12 -14.39
N ALA A 108 13.16 5.48 -15.42
CA ALA A 108 12.91 5.01 -16.79
C ALA A 108 13.06 3.48 -16.90
N HIS A 109 14.06 2.90 -16.22
CA HIS A 109 14.36 1.47 -16.28
C HIS A 109 13.30 0.59 -15.62
N ILE A 110 12.57 1.11 -14.63
CA ILE A 110 11.45 0.41 -13.98
C ILE A 110 10.12 0.60 -14.73
N GLY A 111 10.09 1.31 -15.86
CA GLY A 111 8.88 1.56 -16.65
C GLY A 111 8.19 2.89 -16.34
N GLY A 112 8.92 3.87 -15.80
CA GLY A 112 8.42 5.22 -15.53
C GLY A 112 7.41 5.27 -14.39
N VAL A 113 6.47 6.22 -14.48
CA VAL A 113 5.43 6.44 -13.44
C VAL A 113 4.62 5.16 -13.14
N PRO A 114 4.12 4.40 -14.14
CA PRO A 114 3.39 3.16 -13.86
C PRO A 114 4.23 2.12 -13.12
N GLY A 115 5.48 1.96 -13.52
CA GLY A 115 6.43 1.05 -12.89
C GLY A 115 6.75 1.41 -11.44
N ALA A 116 7.08 2.68 -11.20
CA ALA A 116 7.31 3.20 -9.85
C ALA A 116 6.07 3.01 -8.95
N ALA A 117 4.87 3.30 -9.47
CA ALA A 117 3.62 3.10 -8.75
C ALA A 117 3.33 1.63 -8.47
N LEU A 118 3.65 0.72 -9.40
CA LEU A 118 3.54 -0.72 -9.21
C LEU A 118 4.44 -1.20 -8.07
N LEU A 119 5.74 -0.89 -8.11
CA LEU A 119 6.68 -1.30 -7.06
C LEU A 119 6.30 -0.73 -5.70
N ALA A 120 5.95 0.56 -5.65
CA ALA A 120 5.44 1.21 -4.45
C ALA A 120 4.20 0.50 -3.88
N THR A 121 3.33 0.00 -4.75
CA THR A 121 2.13 -0.75 -4.35
C THR A 121 2.49 -2.11 -3.75
N LEU A 122 3.37 -2.86 -4.40
CA LEU A 122 3.77 -4.20 -3.95
C LEU A 122 4.44 -4.14 -2.57
N VAL A 123 5.41 -3.24 -2.38
CA VAL A 123 6.07 -3.10 -1.07
C VAL A 123 5.09 -2.67 0.01
N SER A 124 4.19 -1.72 -0.31
CA SER A 124 3.27 -1.17 0.69
C SER A 124 2.21 -2.19 1.09
N GLN A 125 1.75 -3.03 0.17
CA GLN A 125 0.85 -4.14 0.52
C GLN A 125 1.60 -5.19 1.37
N GLY A 126 2.86 -5.46 1.02
CA GLY A 126 3.84 -6.25 1.76
C GLY A 126 3.91 -5.93 3.24
N THR A 127 4.35 -4.70 3.52
CA THR A 127 4.56 -4.17 4.87
C THR A 127 3.26 -4.11 5.66
N GLN A 128 2.13 -3.76 5.04
CA GLN A 128 0.83 -3.75 5.70
C GLN A 128 0.39 -5.15 6.11
N TYR A 129 0.71 -6.19 5.33
CA TYR A 129 0.43 -7.57 5.71
C TYR A 129 1.29 -8.00 6.89
N VAL A 130 2.58 -7.66 6.88
CA VAL A 130 3.48 -7.90 8.03
C VAL A 130 2.97 -7.18 9.28
N ALA A 131 2.55 -5.93 9.15
CA ALA A 131 1.96 -5.15 10.25
C ALA A 131 0.72 -5.83 10.86
N VAL A 132 -0.13 -6.41 10.02
CA VAL A 132 -1.28 -7.22 10.47
C VAL A 132 -0.83 -8.49 11.19
N LEU A 133 0.20 -9.18 10.71
CA LEU A 133 0.75 -10.36 11.39
C LEU A 133 1.29 -10.00 12.78
N ILE A 134 2.03 -8.89 12.89
CA ILE A 134 2.55 -8.38 14.17
C ILE A 134 1.39 -8.09 15.14
N ALA A 135 0.31 -7.47 14.66
CA ALA A 135 -0.88 -7.23 15.48
C ALA A 135 -1.54 -8.54 15.96
N ASN A 136 -1.57 -9.57 15.11
CA ASN A 136 -2.10 -10.88 15.46
C ASN A 136 -1.23 -11.63 16.49
N CYS A 137 0.05 -11.27 16.63
CA CYS A 137 0.91 -11.76 17.70
C CYS A 137 0.69 -11.02 19.05
N GLY A 138 -0.32 -10.16 19.14
CA GLY A 138 -0.64 -9.38 20.34
C GLY A 138 0.19 -8.11 20.51
N ILE A 139 0.96 -7.69 19.50
CA ILE A 139 1.81 -6.50 19.56
C ILE A 139 1.12 -5.33 18.86
N GLY A 140 0.69 -4.33 19.65
CA GLY A 140 0.06 -3.12 19.15
C GLY A 140 -1.36 -3.33 18.61
N THR A 141 -1.87 -2.34 17.87
CA THR A 141 -3.20 -2.41 17.25
C THR A 141 -3.06 -2.62 15.75
N ARG A 142 -4.01 -3.34 15.14
CA ARG A 142 -4.02 -3.59 13.70
C ARG A 142 -3.88 -2.31 12.88
N ASP A 143 -4.76 -1.33 13.13
CA ASP A 143 -4.77 -0.06 12.39
C ASP A 143 -3.46 0.72 12.61
N GLY A 144 -2.99 0.83 13.86
CA GLY A 144 -1.76 1.54 14.18
C GLY A 144 -0.53 0.93 13.50
N ASN A 145 -0.41 -0.40 13.53
CA ASN A 145 0.69 -1.11 12.87
C ASN A 145 0.62 -0.94 11.35
N VAL A 146 -0.57 -0.99 10.75
CA VAL A 146 -0.75 -0.79 9.30
C VAL A 146 -0.34 0.63 8.89
N THR A 147 -0.74 1.65 9.64
CA THR A 147 -0.33 3.04 9.37
C THR A 147 1.18 3.22 9.57
N LEU A 148 1.78 2.56 10.57
CA LEU A 148 3.23 2.59 10.79
C LEU A 148 4.00 1.85 9.69
N GLY A 149 3.52 0.68 9.25
CA GLY A 149 4.09 -0.04 8.11
C GLY A 149 4.00 0.78 6.82
N TYR A 150 2.93 1.56 6.66
CA TYR A 150 2.80 2.48 5.55
C TYR A 150 3.81 3.64 5.64
N LEU A 151 4.02 4.23 6.82
CA LEU A 151 5.09 5.21 7.04
C LEU A 151 6.45 4.66 6.63
N VAL A 152 6.81 3.45 7.09
CA VAL A 152 8.07 2.78 6.70
C VAL A 152 8.17 2.62 5.18
N SER A 153 7.08 2.19 4.53
CA SER A 153 7.06 1.99 3.08
C SER A 153 7.30 3.28 2.32
N VAL A 154 6.61 4.37 2.71
CA VAL A 154 6.75 5.68 2.09
C VAL A 154 8.18 6.20 2.24
N SER A 155 8.84 5.97 3.38
CA SER A 155 10.26 6.32 3.56
C SER A 155 11.16 5.63 2.55
N VAL A 156 11.02 4.31 2.42
CA VAL A 156 11.84 3.53 1.48
C VAL A 156 11.54 3.94 0.05
N ILE A 157 10.26 4.12 -0.31
CA ILE A 157 9.84 4.58 -1.63
C ILE A 157 10.48 5.93 -1.94
N ALA A 158 10.34 6.93 -1.08
CA ALA A 158 10.88 8.27 -1.30
C ALA A 158 12.39 8.25 -1.52
N LEU A 159 13.14 7.52 -0.67
CA LEU A 159 14.59 7.37 -0.82
C LEU A 159 14.98 6.67 -2.12
N SER A 160 14.21 5.66 -2.54
CA SER A 160 14.46 4.93 -3.78
C SER A 160 14.20 5.78 -5.02
N MET A 161 13.21 6.66 -4.97
CA MET A 161 12.88 7.53 -6.10
C MET A 161 13.88 8.69 -6.30
N LEU A 162 14.83 8.90 -5.39
CA LEU A 162 15.88 9.93 -5.51
C LEU A 162 17.10 9.49 -6.34
N GLY A 163 17.05 8.34 -7.02
CA GLY A 163 18.06 7.96 -8.02
C GLY A 163 19.32 7.28 -7.48
N HIS A 164 19.38 6.90 -6.19
CA HIS A 164 20.50 6.14 -5.65
C HIS A 164 20.46 4.66 -6.11
N PRO A 165 21.41 4.18 -6.94
CA PRO A 165 21.27 2.89 -7.62
C PRO A 165 21.14 1.69 -6.66
N HIS A 166 21.92 1.67 -5.58
CA HIS A 166 21.87 0.58 -4.60
C HIS A 166 20.54 0.52 -3.84
N ILE A 167 19.95 1.68 -3.54
CA ILE A 167 18.65 1.77 -2.85
C ILE A 167 17.54 1.34 -3.81
N GLN A 168 17.59 1.78 -5.07
CA GLN A 168 16.64 1.40 -6.11
C GLN A 168 16.60 -0.11 -6.35
N HIS A 169 17.76 -0.75 -6.56
CA HIS A 169 17.80 -2.18 -6.77
C HIS A 169 17.29 -2.98 -5.55
N GLY A 170 17.68 -2.56 -4.34
CA GLY A 170 17.17 -3.18 -3.11
C GLY A 170 15.65 -3.04 -2.99
N PHE A 171 15.12 -1.87 -3.34
CA PHE A 171 13.69 -1.59 -3.36
C PHE A 171 12.93 -2.40 -4.41
N GLU A 172 13.45 -2.53 -5.63
CA GLU A 172 12.87 -3.35 -6.69
C GLU A 172 12.74 -4.82 -6.24
N ILE A 173 13.84 -5.40 -5.73
CA ILE A 173 13.88 -6.77 -5.24
C ILE A 173 12.89 -6.96 -4.08
N ALA A 174 12.91 -6.06 -3.10
CA ALA A 174 12.01 -6.12 -1.95
C ALA A 174 10.54 -6.04 -2.40
N SER A 175 10.21 -5.10 -3.30
CA SER A 175 8.86 -4.91 -3.82
C SER A 175 8.34 -6.16 -4.51
N MET A 176 9.13 -6.74 -5.43
CA MET A 176 8.77 -7.98 -6.12
C MET A 176 8.63 -9.15 -5.16
N THR A 177 9.51 -9.26 -4.17
CA THR A 177 9.47 -10.33 -3.15
C THR A 177 8.20 -10.25 -2.31
N PHE A 178 7.88 -9.07 -1.77
CA PHE A 178 6.66 -8.86 -0.99
C PHE A 178 5.40 -9.11 -1.82
N GLY A 179 5.37 -8.59 -3.04
CA GLY A 179 4.26 -8.77 -3.98
C GLY A 179 4.00 -10.24 -4.32
N GLY A 180 5.05 -10.94 -4.77
CA GLY A 180 4.98 -12.36 -5.11
C GLY A 180 4.57 -13.22 -3.93
N PHE A 181 5.11 -12.95 -2.73
CA PHE A 181 4.77 -13.66 -1.51
C PHE A 181 3.29 -13.48 -1.13
N ILE A 182 2.78 -12.25 -1.16
CA ILE A 182 1.37 -11.98 -0.84
C ILE A 182 0.42 -12.68 -1.82
N LEU A 183 0.75 -12.64 -3.11
CA LEU A 183 -0.04 -13.30 -4.14
C LEU A 183 -0.05 -14.82 -3.92
N ALA A 184 1.13 -15.43 -3.72
CA ALA A 184 1.27 -16.86 -3.46
C ALA A 184 0.46 -17.30 -2.22
N LEU A 185 0.50 -16.53 -1.14
CA LEU A 185 -0.33 -16.78 0.05
C LEU A 185 -1.84 -16.65 -0.22
N GLY A 186 -2.24 -15.78 -1.14
CA GLY A 186 -3.64 -15.66 -1.57
C GLY A 186 -4.08 -16.92 -2.29
N LEU A 187 -3.33 -17.29 -3.34
CA LEU A 187 -3.62 -18.45 -4.18
C LEU A 187 -3.63 -19.75 -3.37
N LEU A 188 -2.70 -19.92 -2.43
CA LEU A 188 -2.68 -21.10 -1.56
C LEU A 188 -3.92 -21.22 -0.67
N LYS A 189 -4.43 -20.09 -0.15
CA LYS A 189 -5.66 -20.07 0.66
C LYS A 189 -6.88 -20.40 -0.18
N ASP A 190 -6.98 -19.82 -1.37
CA ASP A 190 -8.08 -20.07 -2.29
C ASP A 190 -8.08 -21.52 -2.78
N ALA A 191 -6.92 -22.08 -3.10
CA ALA A 191 -6.78 -23.48 -3.49
C ALA A 191 -7.23 -24.44 -2.39
N ARG A 192 -6.84 -24.17 -1.12
CA ARG A 192 -7.29 -24.97 0.03
C ARG A 192 -8.80 -24.89 0.24
N TRP A 193 -9.38 -23.70 0.08
CA TRP A 193 -10.82 -23.50 0.20
C TRP A 193 -11.59 -24.25 -0.91
N LEU A 194 -11.14 -24.13 -2.17
CA LEU A 194 -11.72 -24.85 -3.30
C LEU A 194 -11.59 -26.37 -3.15
N ALA A 195 -10.45 -26.87 -2.68
CA ALA A 195 -10.25 -28.30 -2.41
C ALA A 195 -11.20 -28.80 -1.32
N GLY A 196 -11.39 -28.03 -0.24
CA GLY A 196 -12.35 -28.36 0.82
C GLY A 196 -13.79 -28.47 0.31
N LEU A 197 -14.22 -27.55 -0.56
CA LEU A 197 -15.54 -27.61 -1.19
C LEU A 197 -15.72 -28.85 -2.08
N ALA A 198 -14.68 -29.23 -2.83
CA ALA A 198 -14.71 -30.42 -3.67
C ALA A 198 -14.87 -31.69 -2.81
N SER A 199 -14.12 -31.81 -1.71
CA SER A 199 -14.21 -32.95 -0.79
C SER A 199 -15.55 -33.06 -0.04
N GLY A 200 -16.18 -31.93 0.28
CA GLY A 200 -17.48 -31.90 0.97
C GLY A 200 -18.65 -32.35 0.06
N ARG A 201 -18.59 -32.04 -1.25
CA ARG A 201 -19.62 -32.48 -2.21
C ARG A 201 -19.62 -33.99 -2.47
N THR A 202 -18.47 -34.64 -2.34
CA THR A 202 -18.36 -36.11 -2.47
C THR A 202 -19.03 -36.87 -1.32
N GLN A 203 -19.13 -36.30 -0.12
CA GLN A 203 -19.79 -36.96 1.02
C GLN A 203 -21.32 -36.84 0.98
N SER A 204 -21.89 -35.79 0.38
CA SER A 204 -23.34 -35.60 0.27
C SER A 204 -24.00 -36.37 -0.89
N GLY A 205 -23.22 -36.99 -1.78
CA GLY A 205 -23.72 -37.77 -2.93
C GLY A 205 -23.76 -39.28 -2.70
N GLN A 206 -23.43 -39.75 -1.49
CA GLN A 206 -23.43 -41.18 -1.10
C GLN A 206 -24.41 -41.48 0.05
N ALA A 207 -25.35 -40.57 0.35
CA ALA A 207 -26.41 -40.77 1.34
C ALA A 207 -27.75 -41.00 0.64
#